data_AF-A0A853CGC2-F1
#
_entry.id   AF-A0A853CGC2-F1
#
_cell.length_a   1.000
_cell.length_b   1.000
_cell.length_c   1.000
_cell.angle_alpha   90.00
_cell.angle_beta   90.00
_cell.angle_gamma   90.00
#
_symmetry.space_group_name_H-M   'P 1'
#
loop_
_entity.id
_entity.type
_entity.pdbx_description
1 polymer ?
#
loop_
_entity_poly.entity_id
_entity_poly.type
_entity_poly.pdbx_seq_one_letter_code
_entity_poly.pdbx_strand_id
1 'polypeptide(L)'
;MDEADAPPVRRDARWLSRRAALLLSTAGAGALAGAALVPGEAPTATAGPDQPPADAPVPTPRGLGLVSIEDFRPSGGSDDDALAEAVRYAAARTYKPAIVVPNGSYTLTRPIRPYAGLHLMAFPFGDEFLTSQRITLPSGGLIAYERGVGSITLENLSCKVTDHVLEPIPLDNSRGAWTDVRILGGGYNSGSTLIEGSCLRLDFQPAYVQAVTDSAVRIGGSDCWLFTRGAHFVSGQLPPDQPYLDLHSLGQSVVGSAYITAQGGYGVRISGNGTGLRLAGTLVDASNRSGTDATQLAGVQITGGTDITIDDLWVFNSNVSGQSRGQVTVTGGSDIVFTTPRFPGSNAGTTAADTTGACIHTTVPITVIAPKAAGRSKLITAAAPDLVTLVGAPGWQVQTP
;
A
#
# COMPACT_ATOMS: atom_id res chain seq x y z
N MET A 1 16.71 57.22 -3.33
CA MET A 1 16.04 57.36 -4.63
C MET A 1 15.13 56.16 -4.75
N ASP A 2 13.85 56.47 -4.73
CA ASP A 2 12.70 55.57 -4.67
C ASP A 2 12.36 54.90 -6.01
N GLU A 3 11.50 53.87 -5.88
CA GLU A 3 10.52 53.30 -6.83
C GLU A 3 11.03 52.48 -8.04
N ALA A 4 10.45 51.31 -8.40
CA ALA A 4 9.19 50.68 -7.97
C ALA A 4 9.16 49.15 -8.25
N ASP A 5 8.50 48.46 -7.32
CA ASP A 5 7.61 47.29 -7.39
C ASP A 5 7.57 46.33 -8.60
N ALA A 6 7.88 45.06 -8.30
CA ALA A 6 7.12 43.92 -8.79
C ALA A 6 6.99 42.87 -7.66
N PRO A 7 5.79 42.37 -7.32
CA PRO A 7 5.60 41.47 -6.19
C PRO A 7 6.06 40.05 -6.54
N PRO A 8 6.70 39.30 -5.62
CA PRO A 8 6.91 37.89 -5.82
C PRO A 8 5.58 37.15 -5.66
N VAL A 9 5.17 36.45 -6.71
CA VAL A 9 4.05 35.50 -6.70
C VAL A 9 4.33 34.42 -5.66
N ARG A 10 3.78 34.58 -4.46
CA ARG A 10 3.67 33.51 -3.45
C ARG A 10 2.81 32.39 -4.03
N ARG A 11 3.44 31.27 -4.42
CA ARG A 11 2.75 29.98 -4.48
C ARG A 11 2.59 29.48 -3.05
N ASP A 12 1.56 29.99 -2.37
CA ASP A 12 1.20 29.51 -1.04
C ASP A 12 0.77 28.03 -1.12
N ALA A 13 1.51 27.21 -0.38
CA ALA A 13 1.32 25.79 -0.22
C ALA A 13 -0.04 25.48 0.46
N ARG A 14 -1.08 25.25 -0.33
CA ARG A 14 -2.39 24.73 0.11
C ARG A 14 -2.40 23.21 0.34
N TRP A 15 -1.33 22.66 0.91
CA TRP A 15 -1.20 21.21 1.19
C TRP A 15 -1.19 20.86 2.68
N LEU A 16 -1.45 21.82 3.59
CA LEU A 16 -1.26 21.63 5.05
C LEU A 16 -2.55 21.55 5.89
N SER A 17 -3.75 21.69 5.33
CA SER A 17 -4.99 21.74 6.14
C SER A 17 -5.68 20.39 6.40
N ARG A 18 -5.17 19.26 5.91
CA ARG A 18 -5.72 17.92 6.23
C ARG A 18 -4.98 17.17 7.35
N ARG A 19 -3.84 17.69 7.82
CA ARG A 19 -2.99 17.03 8.84
C ARG A 19 -3.49 17.18 10.29
N ALA A 20 -4.37 18.13 10.58
CA ALA A 20 -4.83 18.42 11.94
C ALA A 20 -6.12 17.70 12.36
N ALA A 21 -6.94 17.22 11.41
CA ALA A 21 -8.21 16.56 11.74
C ALA A 21 -8.06 15.08 12.14
N LEU A 22 -6.95 14.43 11.76
CA LEU A 22 -6.75 12.98 11.98
C LEU A 22 -6.16 12.62 13.35
N LEU A 23 -5.73 13.60 14.15
CA LEU A 23 -5.07 13.40 15.45
C LEU A 23 -5.96 13.68 16.66
N LEU A 24 -7.25 13.99 16.46
CA LEU A 24 -8.18 14.39 17.52
C LEU A 24 -9.36 13.41 17.77
N SER A 25 -9.45 12.27 17.08
CA SER A 25 -10.57 11.33 17.27
C SER A 25 -10.30 10.18 18.26
N THR A 26 -9.14 10.14 18.92
CA THR A 26 -8.90 9.21 20.04
C THR A 26 -9.15 9.88 21.39
N ALA A 27 -10.39 10.31 21.64
CA ALA A 27 -10.88 10.59 23.00
C ALA A 27 -12.42 10.59 23.02
N GLY A 28 -13.01 9.65 23.78
CA GLY A 28 -14.36 9.79 24.32
C GLY A 28 -15.47 9.02 23.60
N ALA A 29 -15.70 7.78 24.02
CA ALA A 29 -17.02 7.17 23.94
C ALA A 29 -17.97 7.91 24.89
N GLY A 30 -19.11 8.39 24.40
CA GLY A 30 -20.13 9.06 25.18
C GLY A 30 -21.43 9.17 24.41
N ALA A 31 -22.46 8.49 24.90
CA ALA A 31 -23.78 8.37 24.32
C ALA A 31 -24.51 9.70 24.11
N LEU A 32 -25.31 9.80 23.04
CA LEU A 32 -26.58 10.52 23.07
C LEU A 32 -27.62 9.76 22.25
N ALA A 33 -28.60 9.24 22.96
CA ALA A 33 -29.90 8.83 22.46
C ALA A 33 -30.78 10.06 22.20
N GLY A 34 -31.73 9.93 21.27
CA GLY A 34 -33.05 10.52 21.45
C GLY A 34 -33.60 11.35 20.29
N ALA A 35 -34.88 11.05 19.99
CA ALA A 35 -35.88 11.84 19.25
C ALA A 35 -35.78 11.85 17.71
N ALA A 36 -36.84 11.68 16.93
CA ALA A 36 -38.24 11.31 17.19
C ALA A 36 -38.88 10.93 15.85
N LEU A 37 -39.87 10.03 15.93
CA LEU A 37 -40.83 9.71 14.87
C LEU A 37 -41.67 10.94 14.48
N VAL A 38 -41.97 11.06 13.18
CA VAL A 38 -43.23 11.64 12.70
C VAL A 38 -43.82 10.71 11.63
N PRO A 39 -45.07 10.25 11.76
CA PRO A 39 -45.72 9.35 10.81
C PRO A 39 -46.37 10.13 9.65
N GLY A 40 -46.21 9.64 8.43
CA GLY A 40 -46.90 10.12 7.23
C GLY A 40 -47.53 8.96 6.47
N GLU A 41 -48.80 9.13 6.12
CA GLU A 41 -49.80 8.15 5.68
C GLU A 41 -49.38 7.14 4.59
N ALA A 42 -49.87 5.90 4.76
CA ALA A 42 -49.89 4.87 3.75
C ALA A 42 -51.09 5.06 2.79
N PRO A 43 -50.91 4.92 1.46
CA PRO A 43 -52.05 4.76 0.57
C PRO A 43 -52.48 3.30 0.50
N THR A 44 -53.75 3.08 0.80
CA THR A 44 -54.51 1.85 0.61
C THR A 44 -54.60 1.50 -0.88
N ALA A 45 -54.15 0.29 -1.25
CA ALA A 45 -54.45 -0.31 -2.54
C ALA A 45 -55.32 -1.56 -2.32
N THR A 46 -56.51 -1.50 -2.90
CA THR A 46 -57.56 -2.52 -2.96
C THR A 46 -57.09 -3.79 -3.66
N ALA A 47 -57.40 -4.95 -3.06
CA ALA A 47 -57.16 -6.27 -3.64
C ALA A 47 -58.16 -6.60 -4.77
N GLY A 48 -57.64 -7.18 -5.85
CA GLY A 48 -58.36 -7.78 -6.98
C GLY A 48 -57.50 -8.90 -7.61
N PRO A 49 -58.08 -9.87 -8.32
CA PRO A 49 -57.82 -11.31 -8.14
C PRO A 49 -56.55 -11.85 -8.81
N ASP A 50 -56.09 -12.97 -8.22
CA ASP A 50 -54.94 -13.80 -8.55
C ASP A 50 -54.71 -14.03 -10.05
N GLN A 51 -53.58 -13.52 -10.53
CA GLN A 51 -52.91 -14.00 -11.72
C GLN A 51 -51.44 -14.19 -11.34
N PRO A 52 -50.87 -15.41 -11.40
CA PRO A 52 -49.44 -15.60 -11.11
C PRO A 52 -48.66 -14.76 -12.14
N PRO A 53 -47.74 -13.89 -11.70
CA PRO A 53 -46.93 -13.14 -12.64
C PRO A 53 -46.10 -14.13 -13.45
N ALA A 54 -46.19 -14.00 -14.78
CA ALA A 54 -45.34 -14.70 -15.73
C ALA A 54 -43.86 -14.59 -15.31
N ASP A 55 -43.10 -15.65 -15.53
CA ASP A 55 -41.66 -15.72 -15.26
C ASP A 55 -41.00 -14.37 -15.56
N ALA A 56 -40.51 -13.71 -14.52
CA ALA A 56 -39.85 -12.42 -14.67
C ALA A 56 -38.71 -12.60 -15.69
N PRO A 57 -38.64 -11.77 -16.75
CA PRO A 57 -37.55 -11.86 -17.70
C PRO A 57 -36.24 -11.69 -16.94
N VAL A 58 -35.29 -12.61 -17.17
CA VAL A 58 -33.91 -12.48 -16.68
C VAL A 58 -33.43 -11.07 -17.04
N PRO A 59 -32.96 -10.26 -16.09
CA PRO A 59 -32.50 -8.91 -16.38
C PRO A 59 -31.37 -8.98 -17.41
N THR A 60 -31.61 -8.51 -18.63
CA THR A 60 -30.53 -8.23 -19.58
C THR A 60 -29.81 -6.96 -19.12
N PRO A 61 -28.50 -7.01 -18.83
CA PRO A 61 -27.74 -5.83 -18.43
C PRO A 61 -27.79 -4.77 -19.54
N ARG A 62 -28.29 -3.57 -19.22
CA ARG A 62 -28.24 -2.42 -20.13
C ARG A 62 -26.89 -1.72 -19.98
N GLY A 63 -26.10 -1.69 -21.06
CA GLY A 63 -25.46 -0.46 -21.52
C GLY A 63 -24.02 -0.11 -21.11
N LEU A 64 -23.33 -0.79 -20.18
CA LEU A 64 -21.96 -0.37 -19.78
C LEU A 64 -20.94 -1.50 -19.59
N GLY A 65 -21.25 -2.74 -19.97
CA GLY A 65 -20.33 -3.86 -19.73
C GLY A 65 -20.08 -4.11 -18.23
N LEU A 66 -21.06 -3.79 -17.38
CA LEU A 66 -21.03 -4.01 -15.94
C LEU A 66 -22.12 -5.02 -15.56
N VAL A 67 -21.86 -5.83 -14.55
CA VAL A 67 -22.86 -6.69 -13.90
C VAL A 67 -22.70 -6.58 -12.39
N SER A 68 -23.80 -6.47 -11.64
CA SER A 68 -23.74 -6.42 -10.18
C SER A 68 -23.71 -7.82 -9.61
N ILE A 69 -22.95 -8.08 -8.55
CA ILE A 69 -23.05 -9.35 -7.81
C ILE A 69 -24.47 -9.57 -7.26
N GLU A 70 -25.20 -8.50 -6.98
CA GLU A 70 -26.58 -8.56 -6.47
C GLU A 70 -27.56 -9.10 -7.52
N ASP A 71 -27.25 -8.95 -8.81
CA ASP A 71 -28.06 -9.51 -9.91
C ASP A 71 -28.05 -11.05 -9.91
N PHE A 72 -27.08 -11.65 -9.20
CA PHE A 72 -26.87 -13.09 -9.11
C PHE A 72 -27.15 -13.64 -7.71
N ARG A 73 -27.66 -12.82 -6.77
CA ARG A 73 -27.96 -13.27 -5.41
C ARG A 73 -29.34 -13.94 -5.38
N PRO A 74 -29.45 -15.26 -5.15
CA PRO A 74 -30.74 -15.88 -4.86
C PRO A 74 -31.26 -15.40 -3.50
N SER A 75 -32.58 -15.41 -3.29
CA SER A 75 -33.17 -15.00 -2.01
C SER A 75 -32.56 -15.81 -0.84
N GLY A 76 -31.92 -15.14 0.11
CA GLY A 76 -31.21 -15.78 1.23
C GLY A 76 -29.87 -16.44 0.86
N GLY A 77 -29.34 -16.21 -0.34
CA GLY A 77 -28.09 -16.76 -0.84
C GLY A 77 -26.85 -16.12 -0.22
N SER A 78 -25.77 -16.92 -0.13
CA SER A 78 -24.47 -16.47 0.39
C SER A 78 -23.77 -15.50 -0.57
N ASP A 79 -22.88 -14.65 -0.03
CA ASP A 79 -22.04 -13.76 -0.85
C ASP A 79 -21.11 -14.55 -1.77
N ASP A 80 -20.62 -15.70 -1.30
CA ASP A 80 -19.77 -16.60 -2.07
C ASP A 80 -20.48 -17.18 -3.30
N ASP A 81 -21.76 -17.53 -3.18
CA ASP A 81 -22.54 -18.07 -4.30
C ASP A 81 -22.89 -16.99 -5.32
N ALA A 82 -23.28 -15.80 -4.84
CA ALA A 82 -23.55 -14.64 -5.70
C ALA A 82 -22.31 -14.24 -6.50
N LEU A 83 -21.14 -14.16 -5.84
CA LEU A 83 -19.89 -13.82 -6.50
C LEU A 83 -19.44 -14.91 -7.47
N ALA A 84 -19.52 -16.19 -7.09
CA ALA A 84 -19.14 -17.30 -7.96
C ALA A 84 -20.00 -17.35 -9.23
N GLU A 85 -21.30 -17.08 -9.11
CA GLU A 85 -22.21 -17.03 -10.26
C GLU A 85 -21.92 -15.83 -11.16
N ALA A 86 -21.66 -14.64 -10.60
CA ALA A 86 -21.24 -13.47 -11.36
C ALA A 86 -19.93 -13.71 -12.12
N VAL A 87 -18.94 -14.36 -11.47
CA VAL A 87 -17.67 -14.75 -12.09
C VAL A 87 -17.90 -15.73 -13.23
N ARG A 88 -18.74 -16.76 -13.04
CA ARG A 88 -19.10 -17.74 -14.08
C ARG A 88 -19.78 -17.07 -15.27
N TYR A 89 -20.74 -16.18 -15.01
CA TYR A 89 -21.42 -15.40 -16.04
C TYR A 89 -20.41 -14.58 -16.86
N ALA A 90 -19.53 -13.82 -16.20
CA ALA A 90 -18.58 -12.93 -16.85
C ALA A 90 -17.53 -13.71 -17.65
N ALA A 91 -17.04 -14.82 -17.10
CA ALA A 91 -16.11 -15.73 -17.76
C ALA A 91 -16.67 -16.30 -19.08
N ALA A 92 -17.99 -16.52 -19.18
CA ALA A 92 -18.64 -17.04 -20.38
C ALA A 92 -18.85 -16.00 -21.50
N ARG A 93 -18.61 -14.71 -21.26
CA ARG A 93 -18.82 -13.65 -22.26
C ARG A 93 -17.62 -13.46 -23.17
N THR A 94 -17.86 -13.11 -24.44
CA THR A 94 -16.80 -12.70 -25.37
C THR A 94 -16.14 -11.40 -24.91
N TYR A 95 -16.96 -10.41 -24.54
CA TYR A 95 -16.53 -9.17 -23.91
C TYR A 95 -16.77 -9.29 -22.41
N LYS A 96 -15.69 -9.42 -21.63
CA LYS A 96 -15.77 -9.66 -20.18
C LYS A 96 -16.34 -8.42 -19.50
N PRO A 97 -17.50 -8.50 -18.84
CA PRO A 97 -18.00 -7.38 -18.07
C PRO A 97 -17.21 -7.25 -16.76
N ALA A 98 -17.11 -6.04 -16.24
CA ALA A 98 -16.66 -5.85 -14.87
C ALA A 98 -17.76 -6.28 -13.89
N ILE A 99 -17.36 -6.99 -12.85
CA ILE A 99 -18.25 -7.42 -11.77
C ILE A 99 -18.22 -6.33 -10.71
N VAL A 100 -19.36 -5.69 -10.50
CA VAL A 100 -19.54 -4.63 -9.52
C VAL A 100 -19.96 -5.24 -8.20
N VAL A 101 -19.23 -4.89 -7.14
CA VAL A 101 -19.59 -5.08 -5.73
C VAL A 101 -20.17 -3.74 -5.25
N PRO A 102 -21.50 -3.61 -5.09
CA PRO A 102 -22.12 -2.38 -4.61
C PRO A 102 -21.70 -2.01 -3.18
N ASN A 103 -22.15 -0.86 -2.69
CA ASN A 103 -22.01 -0.51 -1.29
C ASN A 103 -22.78 -1.49 -0.41
N GLY A 104 -22.11 -2.02 0.61
CA GLY A 104 -22.66 -3.07 1.48
C GLY A 104 -21.58 -3.79 2.28
N SER A 105 -22.01 -4.75 3.09
CA SER A 105 -21.11 -5.64 3.82
C SER A 105 -21.19 -7.04 3.22
N TYR A 106 -20.05 -7.52 2.74
CA TYR A 106 -19.88 -8.83 2.12
C TYR A 106 -18.92 -9.68 2.94
N THR A 107 -19.23 -10.95 3.11
CA THR A 107 -18.36 -11.93 3.77
C THR A 107 -18.09 -13.08 2.83
N LEU A 108 -16.88 -13.10 2.27
CA LEU A 108 -16.41 -14.17 1.40
C LEU A 108 -15.61 -15.17 2.21
N THR A 109 -15.94 -16.44 2.06
CA THR A 109 -15.34 -17.54 2.85
C THR A 109 -14.44 -18.43 2.00
N ARG A 110 -14.46 -18.29 0.67
CA ARG A 110 -13.63 -19.07 -0.24
C ARG A 110 -13.01 -18.21 -1.37
N PRO A 111 -11.76 -18.47 -1.75
CA PRO A 111 -11.14 -17.82 -2.90
C PRO A 111 -11.93 -18.09 -4.19
N ILE A 112 -11.96 -17.11 -5.09
CA ILE A 112 -12.54 -17.28 -6.42
C ILE A 112 -11.50 -17.76 -7.42
N ARG A 113 -11.91 -18.65 -8.31
CA ARG A 113 -11.09 -19.12 -9.43
C ARG A 113 -11.02 -18.02 -10.49
N PRO A 114 -9.83 -17.55 -10.89
CA PRO A 114 -9.71 -16.46 -11.84
C PRO A 114 -9.99 -16.92 -13.27
N TYR A 115 -10.18 -15.95 -14.16
CA TYR A 115 -10.13 -16.13 -15.61
C TYR A 115 -9.42 -14.93 -16.24
N ALA A 116 -8.92 -15.10 -17.46
CA ALA A 116 -8.22 -14.02 -18.16
C ALA A 116 -9.15 -12.85 -18.47
N GLY A 117 -8.80 -11.65 -18.00
CA GLY A 117 -9.65 -10.46 -18.11
C GLY A 117 -10.66 -10.29 -16.97
N LEU A 118 -10.51 -11.00 -15.85
CA LEU A 118 -11.31 -10.78 -14.65
C LEU A 118 -11.18 -9.34 -14.15
N HIS A 119 -12.30 -8.64 -14.02
CA HIS A 119 -12.36 -7.30 -13.45
C HIS A 119 -13.41 -7.27 -12.34
N LEU A 120 -12.96 -7.03 -11.12
CA LEU A 120 -13.81 -6.82 -9.94
C LEU A 120 -13.65 -5.37 -9.50
N MET A 121 -14.77 -4.68 -9.30
CA MET A 121 -14.74 -3.29 -8.90
C MET A 121 -15.80 -2.97 -7.86
N ALA A 122 -15.53 -1.99 -7.00
CA ALA A 122 -16.55 -1.38 -6.15
C ALA A 122 -17.13 -0.13 -6.82
N PHE A 123 -18.44 0.07 -6.67
CA PHE A 123 -19.12 1.30 -7.12
C PHE A 123 -20.37 1.63 -6.26
N PRO A 124 -20.65 2.91 -5.96
CA PRO A 124 -19.83 4.10 -6.22
C PRO A 124 -18.51 4.08 -5.43
N PHE A 125 -17.56 4.94 -5.81
CA PHE A 125 -16.28 5.06 -5.09
C PHE A 125 -16.58 5.33 -3.61
N GLY A 126 -16.22 4.39 -2.74
CA GLY A 126 -16.46 4.52 -1.32
C GLY A 126 -15.65 5.67 -0.75
N ASP A 127 -16.34 6.66 -0.20
CA ASP A 127 -15.74 7.51 0.83
C ASP A 127 -15.45 6.61 2.04
N GLU A 128 -14.17 6.60 2.41
CA GLU A 128 -13.65 6.16 3.70
C GLU A 128 -13.86 4.69 4.09
N PHE A 129 -12.80 4.14 4.66
CA PHE A 129 -12.66 2.76 5.08
C PHE A 129 -13.76 2.34 6.10
N LEU A 130 -14.35 1.13 5.93
CA LEU A 130 -15.32 0.45 6.82
C LEU A 130 -16.72 1.04 7.03
N THR A 131 -17.04 2.24 6.54
CA THR A 131 -18.34 2.86 6.85
C THR A 131 -19.44 2.46 5.86
N SER A 132 -19.14 2.56 4.56
CA SER A 132 -20.12 2.39 3.47
C SER A 132 -19.99 1.06 2.72
N GLN A 133 -18.76 0.53 2.63
CA GLN A 133 -18.49 -0.77 2.01
C GLN A 133 -17.41 -1.54 2.80
N ARG A 134 -17.64 -2.83 2.99
CA ARG A 134 -16.68 -3.76 3.58
C ARG A 134 -16.79 -5.15 2.97
N ILE A 135 -15.72 -5.60 2.33
CA ILE A 135 -15.58 -6.97 1.82
C ILE A 135 -14.62 -7.71 2.74
N THR A 136 -15.13 -8.66 3.53
CA THR A 136 -14.27 -9.53 4.34
C THR A 136 -13.73 -10.64 3.44
N LEU A 137 -12.41 -10.72 3.33
CA LEU A 137 -11.74 -11.67 2.46
C LEU A 137 -11.56 -13.04 3.16
N PRO A 138 -11.62 -14.14 2.39
CA PRO A 138 -11.30 -15.46 2.91
C PRO A 138 -9.81 -15.56 3.30
N SER A 139 -9.48 -16.53 4.15
CA SER A 139 -8.08 -16.90 4.36
C SER A 139 -7.51 -17.49 3.06
N GLY A 140 -6.26 -17.16 2.76
CA GLY A 140 -5.58 -17.55 1.53
C GLY A 140 -5.87 -16.66 0.33
N GLY A 141 -6.54 -15.51 0.50
CA GLY A 141 -6.73 -14.52 -0.56
C GLY A 141 -8.07 -14.56 -1.28
N LEU A 142 -8.51 -13.40 -1.79
CA LEU A 142 -9.72 -13.27 -2.60
C LEU A 142 -9.64 -14.09 -3.89
N ILE A 143 -8.48 -14.06 -4.56
CA ILE A 143 -8.26 -14.70 -5.86
C ILE A 143 -7.34 -15.90 -5.71
N ALA A 144 -7.81 -17.08 -6.08
CA ALA A 144 -6.98 -18.29 -6.15
C ALA A 144 -5.94 -18.17 -7.28
N TYR A 145 -4.76 -18.74 -7.09
CA TYR A 145 -3.72 -18.74 -8.12
C TYR A 145 -3.98 -19.82 -9.17
N GLU A 146 -4.00 -19.43 -10.44
CA GLU A 146 -4.05 -20.36 -11.57
C GLU A 146 -2.93 -20.02 -12.57
N ARG A 147 -2.02 -20.97 -12.77
CA ARG A 147 -0.85 -20.78 -13.63
C ARG A 147 -1.29 -20.43 -15.06
N GLY A 148 -0.74 -19.33 -15.58
CA GLY A 148 -1.01 -18.85 -16.93
C GLY A 148 -2.26 -18.00 -17.08
N VAL A 149 -3.03 -17.80 -16.00
CA VAL A 149 -4.12 -16.82 -15.97
C VAL A 149 -3.55 -15.46 -15.57
N GLY A 150 -3.84 -14.43 -16.36
CA GLY A 150 -3.42 -13.05 -16.10
C GLY A 150 -4.48 -12.03 -16.51
N SER A 151 -4.11 -10.75 -16.57
CA SER A 151 -5.05 -9.64 -16.86
C SER A 151 -6.19 -9.59 -15.83
N ILE A 152 -5.83 -9.56 -14.55
CA ILE A 152 -6.77 -9.49 -13.43
C ILE A 152 -6.76 -8.05 -12.91
N THR A 153 -7.94 -7.45 -12.76
CA THR A 153 -8.09 -6.09 -12.20
C THR A 153 -8.99 -6.13 -10.98
N LEU A 154 -8.47 -5.67 -9.84
CA LEU A 154 -9.21 -5.39 -8.62
C LEU A 154 -9.22 -3.88 -8.41
N GLU A 155 -10.39 -3.27 -8.39
CA GLU A 155 -10.50 -1.81 -8.47
C GLU A 155 -11.42 -1.24 -7.38
N ASN A 156 -10.89 -0.28 -6.63
CA ASN A 156 -11.57 0.49 -5.59
C ASN A 156 -12.20 -0.34 -4.47
N LEU A 157 -11.75 -1.58 -4.26
CA LEU A 157 -12.29 -2.46 -3.24
C LEU A 157 -11.96 -1.95 -1.83
N SER A 158 -12.95 -1.97 -0.93
CA SER A 158 -12.76 -1.75 0.51
C SER A 158 -12.74 -3.09 1.23
N CYS A 159 -11.55 -3.58 1.55
CA CYS A 159 -11.34 -4.94 2.03
C CYS A 159 -10.92 -4.96 3.51
N LYS A 160 -11.60 -5.81 4.29
CA LYS A 160 -11.07 -6.34 5.54
C LYS A 160 -10.32 -7.63 5.22
N VAL A 161 -9.01 -7.58 5.34
CA VAL A 161 -8.10 -8.66 4.94
C VAL A 161 -7.78 -9.52 6.16
N THR A 162 -7.87 -10.83 5.99
CA THR A 162 -7.51 -11.81 7.02
C THR A 162 -6.03 -12.17 6.94
N ASP A 163 -5.55 -12.45 5.73
CA ASP A 163 -4.13 -12.65 5.45
C ASP A 163 -3.74 -11.90 4.17
N HIS A 164 -4.20 -12.35 3.00
CA HIS A 164 -3.79 -11.88 1.67
C HIS A 164 -4.98 -11.40 0.83
N VAL A 165 -4.69 -10.66 -0.24
CA VAL A 165 -5.63 -10.30 -1.30
C VAL A 165 -5.59 -11.32 -2.45
N LEU A 166 -4.41 -11.84 -2.77
CA LEU A 166 -4.17 -12.87 -3.77
C LEU A 166 -3.64 -14.12 -3.07
N GLU A 167 -3.92 -15.32 -3.59
CA GLU A 167 -3.31 -16.55 -3.06
C GLU A 167 -1.78 -16.40 -3.03
N PRO A 168 -1.15 -16.63 -1.86
CA PRO A 168 0.29 -16.54 -1.75
C PRO A 168 0.95 -17.65 -2.56
N ILE A 169 1.97 -17.27 -3.33
CA ILE A 169 2.82 -18.21 -4.07
C ILE A 169 4.28 -17.98 -3.71
N PRO A 170 5.18 -18.95 -3.90
CA PRO A 170 6.61 -18.77 -3.66
C PRO A 170 7.20 -17.55 -4.40
N LEU A 171 8.09 -16.84 -3.71
CA LEU A 171 8.81 -15.66 -4.24
C LEU A 171 9.76 -16.02 -5.38
N ASP A 172 10.28 -17.25 -5.35
CA ASP A 172 11.31 -17.78 -6.24
C ASP A 172 10.79 -18.24 -7.60
N ASN A 173 9.52 -17.97 -7.92
CA ASN A 173 8.81 -18.37 -9.14
C ASN A 173 8.66 -19.89 -9.38
N SER A 174 8.99 -20.74 -8.40
CA SER A 174 8.90 -22.21 -8.54
C SER A 174 7.49 -22.70 -8.90
N ARG A 175 6.43 -22.01 -8.44
CA ARG A 175 5.02 -22.26 -8.84
C ARG A 175 4.54 -21.40 -10.02
N GLY A 176 5.39 -20.55 -10.57
CA GLY A 176 5.08 -19.51 -11.56
C GLY A 176 4.94 -18.13 -10.90
N ALA A 177 4.35 -17.17 -11.60
CA ALA A 177 4.20 -15.80 -11.14
C ALA A 177 2.80 -15.26 -11.44
N TRP A 178 2.28 -14.42 -10.55
CA TRP A 178 1.14 -13.56 -10.85
C TRP A 178 1.49 -12.64 -12.01
N THR A 179 0.72 -12.69 -13.09
CA THR A 179 1.06 -11.98 -14.34
C THR A 179 -0.04 -11.00 -14.72
N ASP A 180 0.32 -9.76 -15.02
CA ASP A 180 -0.62 -8.71 -15.45
C ASP A 180 -1.77 -8.50 -14.45
N VAL A 181 -1.43 -8.34 -13.17
CA VAL A 181 -2.38 -8.08 -12.09
C VAL A 181 -2.39 -6.59 -11.76
N ARG A 182 -3.58 -6.00 -11.66
CA ARG A 182 -3.78 -4.60 -11.28
C ARG A 182 -4.65 -4.55 -10.04
N ILE A 183 -4.17 -3.87 -9.01
CA ILE A 183 -4.90 -3.57 -7.79
C ILE A 183 -4.88 -2.05 -7.64
N LEU A 184 -6.02 -1.41 -7.93
CA LEU A 184 -6.09 0.02 -8.15
C LEU A 184 -7.04 0.67 -7.15
N GLY A 185 -6.57 1.70 -6.44
CA GLY A 185 -7.38 2.41 -5.47
C GLY A 185 -7.83 1.52 -4.31
N GLY A 186 -8.91 1.95 -3.64
CA GLY A 186 -9.47 1.19 -2.51
C GLY A 186 -8.60 1.22 -1.25
N GLY A 187 -9.05 0.47 -0.24
CA GLY A 187 -8.43 0.42 1.07
C GLY A 187 -8.39 -1.01 1.60
N TYR A 188 -7.24 -1.40 2.12
CA TYR A 188 -6.98 -2.73 2.66
C TYR A 188 -6.58 -2.60 4.11
N ASN A 189 -7.24 -3.34 4.98
CA ASN A 189 -6.99 -3.24 6.40
C ASN A 189 -7.05 -4.57 7.10
N SER A 190 -6.29 -4.64 8.19
CA SER A 190 -6.03 -5.87 8.92
C SER A 190 -5.24 -6.85 8.05
N GLY A 191 -4.94 -7.99 8.65
CA GLY A 191 -4.25 -9.10 8.00
C GLY A 191 -2.75 -9.11 8.25
N SER A 192 -2.15 -10.28 8.03
CA SER A 192 -0.70 -10.46 8.10
C SER A 192 -0.03 -9.77 6.91
N THR A 193 -0.17 -10.33 5.71
CA THR A 193 0.57 -9.94 4.50
C THR A 193 -0.38 -9.75 3.31
N LEU A 194 -0.59 -8.52 2.83
CA LEU A 194 -1.60 -8.28 1.79
C LEU A 194 -1.27 -8.97 0.46
N ILE A 195 0.00 -8.92 0.05
CA ILE A 195 0.46 -9.57 -1.19
C ILE A 195 1.76 -10.30 -0.90
N GLU A 196 1.76 -11.60 -1.18
CA GLU A 196 2.94 -12.45 -1.11
C GLU A 196 3.14 -13.22 -2.43
N GLY A 197 4.34 -13.12 -3.00
CA GLY A 197 4.81 -14.04 -4.03
C GLY A 197 5.50 -13.41 -5.24
N SER A 198 5.84 -14.27 -6.21
CA SER A 198 6.48 -13.83 -7.46
C SER A 198 5.48 -13.14 -8.39
N CYS A 199 5.84 -11.98 -8.91
CA CYS A 199 4.98 -11.13 -9.74
C CYS A 199 5.69 -10.68 -11.01
N LEU A 200 4.95 -10.66 -12.12
CA LEU A 200 5.37 -10.09 -13.40
C LEU A 200 4.33 -9.06 -13.83
N ARG A 201 4.72 -7.79 -13.94
CA ARG A 201 3.79 -6.70 -14.31
C ARG A 201 2.64 -6.53 -13.31
N LEU A 202 2.96 -6.53 -12.02
CA LEU A 202 2.02 -6.14 -10.96
C LEU A 202 1.92 -4.61 -10.91
N ASP A 203 0.71 -4.08 -10.93
CA ASP A 203 0.41 -2.67 -10.72
C ASP A 203 -0.41 -2.53 -9.42
N PHE A 204 0.28 -2.17 -8.34
CA PHE A 204 -0.29 -2.11 -6.98
C PHE A 204 -0.39 -0.65 -6.52
N GLN A 205 -1.59 -0.08 -6.56
CA GLN A 205 -1.89 1.32 -6.25
C GLN A 205 -3.00 1.48 -5.21
N PRO A 206 -2.98 0.77 -4.05
CA PRO A 206 -3.99 0.99 -3.03
C PRO A 206 -3.89 2.41 -2.48
N ALA A 207 -5.01 3.04 -2.13
CA ALA A 207 -4.96 4.34 -1.44
C ALA A 207 -4.47 4.17 0.01
N TYR A 208 -4.95 3.11 0.68
CA TYR A 208 -4.64 2.82 2.07
C TYR A 208 -4.33 1.34 2.31
N VAL A 209 -3.27 1.10 3.08
CA VAL A 209 -2.92 -0.17 3.71
C VAL A 209 -2.76 0.10 5.21
N GLN A 210 -3.62 -0.49 6.03
CA GLN A 210 -3.69 -0.17 7.45
C GLN A 210 -3.79 -1.40 8.35
N ALA A 211 -3.26 -1.28 9.57
CA ALA A 211 -3.37 -2.29 10.61
C ALA A 211 -2.84 -3.67 10.18
N VAL A 212 -1.82 -3.70 9.31
CA VAL A 212 -1.11 -4.94 9.00
C VAL A 212 -0.33 -5.42 10.23
N THR A 213 -0.27 -6.74 10.40
CA THR A 213 0.47 -7.38 11.51
C THR A 213 1.73 -8.11 11.04
N ASP A 214 1.95 -8.18 9.72
CA ASP A 214 3.17 -8.65 9.06
C ASP A 214 3.52 -7.69 7.89
N SER A 215 4.49 -8.02 7.04
CA SER A 215 4.85 -7.23 5.86
C SER A 215 3.63 -6.96 4.98
N ALA A 216 3.28 -5.69 4.77
CA ALA A 216 2.21 -5.30 3.86
C ALA A 216 2.42 -5.88 2.45
N VAL A 217 3.65 -5.87 1.97
CA VAL A 217 4.03 -6.43 0.67
C VAL A 217 5.27 -7.28 0.83
N ARG A 218 5.23 -8.49 0.30
CA ARG A 218 6.37 -9.40 0.21
C ARG A 218 6.44 -10.01 -1.19
N ILE A 219 7.22 -9.42 -2.08
CA ILE A 219 7.20 -9.82 -3.48
C ILE A 219 8.59 -9.96 -4.09
N GLY A 220 8.66 -10.80 -5.13
CA GLY A 220 9.76 -10.85 -6.08
C GLY A 220 9.27 -10.79 -7.52
N GLY A 221 10.17 -11.00 -8.48
CA GLY A 221 9.86 -11.00 -9.90
C GLY A 221 10.28 -9.70 -10.60
N SER A 222 9.51 -9.22 -11.58
CA SER A 222 9.94 -8.07 -12.39
C SER A 222 8.80 -7.22 -12.95
N ASP A 223 9.18 -6.03 -13.44
CA ASP A 223 8.28 -5.11 -14.14
C ASP A 223 7.11 -4.65 -13.27
N CYS A 224 7.28 -4.53 -11.96
CA CYS A 224 6.23 -4.16 -11.03
C CYS A 224 6.21 -2.65 -10.78
N TRP A 225 5.02 -2.08 -10.65
CA TRP A 225 4.78 -0.68 -10.27
C TRP A 225 3.98 -0.64 -8.97
N LEU A 226 4.65 -0.37 -7.86
CA LEU A 226 4.04 -0.26 -6.55
C LEU A 226 3.96 1.20 -6.13
N PHE A 227 2.80 1.69 -5.69
CA PHE A 227 2.65 3.02 -5.10
C PHE A 227 3.17 4.18 -5.97
N THR A 228 3.04 4.06 -7.29
CA THR A 228 3.56 5.02 -8.28
C THR A 228 2.56 6.12 -8.62
N ARG A 229 1.27 5.94 -8.29
CA ARG A 229 0.19 6.82 -8.73
C ARG A 229 -0.80 7.10 -7.59
N GLY A 230 -0.57 8.22 -6.91
CA GLY A 230 -1.46 8.71 -5.86
C GLY A 230 -0.74 8.90 -4.52
N ALA A 231 -1.51 9.18 -3.48
CA ALA A 231 -1.02 9.18 -2.12
C ALA A 231 -1.26 7.79 -1.52
N HIS A 232 -0.20 7.14 -1.07
CA HIS A 232 -0.24 5.77 -0.57
C HIS A 232 0.17 5.73 0.89
N PHE A 233 -0.72 5.27 1.76
CA PHE A 233 -0.45 5.17 3.20
C PHE A 233 -0.28 3.70 3.58
N VAL A 234 0.81 3.37 4.27
CA VAL A 234 1.10 2.02 4.76
C VAL A 234 1.34 2.08 6.27
N SER A 235 0.57 1.31 7.04
CA SER A 235 0.61 1.35 8.50
C SER A 235 0.19 0.02 9.13
N GLY A 236 0.67 -0.23 10.35
CA GLY A 236 0.48 -1.49 11.09
C GLY A 236 1.35 -1.52 12.33
N GLN A 237 1.28 -2.57 13.15
CA GLN A 237 2.21 -2.81 14.26
C GLN A 237 2.94 -4.11 13.97
N LEU A 238 4.23 -4.02 13.67
CA LEU A 238 5.03 -5.17 13.23
C LEU A 238 6.05 -5.58 14.30
N PRO A 239 6.48 -6.86 14.31
CA PRO A 239 7.67 -7.27 15.05
C PRO A 239 8.91 -6.44 14.64
N PRO A 240 9.87 -6.20 15.56
CA PRO A 240 11.03 -5.33 15.31
C PRO A 240 11.86 -5.66 14.07
N ASP A 241 11.96 -6.94 13.71
CA ASP A 241 12.76 -7.49 12.61
C ASP A 241 11.98 -7.70 11.31
N GLN A 242 10.75 -7.19 11.23
CA GLN A 242 9.90 -7.30 10.06
C GLN A 242 9.86 -5.99 9.25
N PRO A 243 10.11 -6.03 7.92
CA PRO A 243 9.89 -4.87 7.05
C PRO A 243 8.41 -4.67 6.73
N TYR A 244 7.96 -3.44 6.46
CA TYR A 244 6.65 -3.21 5.84
C TYR A 244 6.64 -3.63 4.36
N LEU A 245 7.72 -3.35 3.65
CA LEU A 245 7.91 -3.78 2.25
C LEU A 245 9.14 -4.71 2.17
N ASP A 246 8.92 -6.00 1.90
CA ASP A 246 9.96 -6.99 1.63
C ASP A 246 10.08 -7.22 0.11
N LEU A 247 11.12 -6.66 -0.49
CA LEU A 247 11.38 -6.69 -1.92
C LEU A 247 12.52 -7.69 -2.19
N HIS A 248 12.16 -8.94 -2.51
CA HIS A 248 13.10 -10.04 -2.67
C HIS A 248 13.30 -10.39 -4.14
N SER A 249 14.51 -10.18 -4.66
CA SER A 249 14.85 -10.42 -6.06
C SER A 249 13.89 -9.72 -7.04
N LEU A 250 13.44 -8.52 -6.67
CA LEU A 250 12.55 -7.69 -7.47
C LEU A 250 13.37 -6.84 -8.44
N GLY A 251 13.26 -7.10 -9.74
CA GLY A 251 14.00 -6.40 -10.80
C GLY A 251 13.13 -5.51 -11.67
N GLN A 252 13.73 -4.56 -12.38
CA GLN A 252 13.09 -3.71 -13.38
C GLN A 252 11.77 -3.10 -12.92
N SER A 253 11.72 -2.73 -11.64
CA SER A 253 10.48 -2.37 -10.94
C SER A 253 10.62 -0.99 -10.32
N VAL A 254 9.48 -0.34 -10.11
CA VAL A 254 9.41 0.97 -9.47
C VAL A 254 8.49 0.90 -8.25
N VAL A 255 9.04 1.29 -7.10
CA VAL A 255 8.29 1.55 -5.88
C VAL A 255 8.25 3.06 -5.69
N GLY A 256 7.07 3.66 -5.79
CA GLY A 256 6.88 5.10 -5.72
C GLY A 256 6.72 5.62 -4.29
N SER A 257 5.85 6.61 -4.13
CA SER A 257 5.70 7.41 -2.92
C SER A 257 4.86 6.73 -1.84
N ALA A 258 5.33 5.56 -1.38
CA ALA A 258 4.78 4.90 -0.21
C ALA A 258 5.10 5.71 1.06
N TYR A 259 4.07 6.14 1.79
CA TYR A 259 4.20 6.74 3.11
C TYR A 259 4.00 5.68 4.19
N ILE A 260 5.11 5.17 4.70
CA ILE A 260 5.17 4.12 5.70
C ILE A 260 5.22 4.75 7.09
N THR A 261 4.12 4.67 7.83
CA THR A 261 4.06 5.12 9.23
C THR A 261 4.44 3.96 10.15
N ALA A 262 5.72 3.61 10.17
CA ALA A 262 6.20 2.41 10.84
C ALA A 262 6.00 2.45 12.37
N GLN A 263 5.53 1.33 12.92
CA GLN A 263 5.40 1.04 14.35
C GLN A 263 5.98 -0.33 14.66
N GLY A 264 6.95 -0.41 15.56
CA GLY A 264 7.71 -1.64 15.75
C GLY A 264 8.69 -1.86 14.60
N GLY A 265 8.37 -2.72 13.64
CA GLY A 265 9.23 -3.08 12.50
C GLY A 265 9.82 -1.92 11.68
N TYR A 266 10.44 -2.25 10.54
CA TYR A 266 11.19 -1.29 9.73
C TYR A 266 10.62 -1.08 8.33
N GLY A 267 11.06 -0.03 7.63
CA GLY A 267 10.38 0.43 6.42
C GLY A 267 10.48 -0.55 5.25
N VAL A 268 11.67 -0.65 4.66
CA VAL A 268 11.89 -1.40 3.41
C VAL A 268 13.08 -2.32 3.53
N ARG A 269 12.91 -3.55 3.06
CA ARG A 269 13.99 -4.51 2.81
C ARG A 269 14.15 -4.72 1.30
N ILE A 270 15.37 -4.61 0.81
CA ILE A 270 15.77 -4.98 -0.55
C ILE A 270 16.79 -6.11 -0.43
N SER A 271 16.51 -7.25 -1.06
CA SER A 271 17.37 -8.44 -0.95
C SER A 271 17.36 -9.28 -2.23
N GLY A 272 18.21 -10.31 -2.28
CA GLY A 272 18.28 -11.22 -3.42
C GLY A 272 19.12 -10.69 -4.59
N ASN A 273 18.79 -11.07 -5.81
CA ASN A 273 19.60 -10.80 -7.02
C ASN A 273 18.85 -9.99 -8.10
N GLY A 274 17.79 -9.29 -7.73
CA GLY A 274 17.03 -8.42 -8.65
C GLY A 274 17.90 -7.29 -9.20
N THR A 275 17.65 -6.88 -10.45
CA THR A 275 18.41 -5.81 -11.12
C THR A 275 17.49 -4.69 -11.59
N GLY A 276 17.86 -3.42 -11.40
CA GLY A 276 17.11 -2.28 -11.94
C GLY A 276 15.90 -1.87 -11.08
N LEU A 277 16.01 -1.96 -9.75
CA LEU A 277 14.96 -1.53 -8.84
C LEU A 277 15.08 -0.02 -8.57
N ARG A 278 13.97 0.70 -8.72
CA ARG A 278 13.88 2.12 -8.33
C ARG A 278 12.92 2.32 -7.16
N LEU A 279 13.42 2.90 -6.08
CA LEU A 279 12.62 3.42 -4.97
C LEU A 279 12.53 4.94 -5.12
N ALA A 280 11.34 5.53 -5.29
CA ALA A 280 11.17 6.94 -5.64
C ALA A 280 10.14 7.66 -4.74
N GLY A 281 10.62 8.54 -3.88
CA GLY A 281 9.78 9.34 -2.98
C GLY A 281 9.19 8.54 -1.82
N THR A 282 9.81 7.43 -1.43
CA THR A 282 9.38 6.63 -0.27
C THR A 282 9.70 7.35 1.04
N LEU A 283 8.73 7.37 1.96
CA LEU A 283 8.85 7.99 3.28
C LEU A 283 8.70 6.92 4.36
N VAL A 284 9.69 6.79 5.22
CA VAL A 284 9.62 6.01 6.48
C VAL A 284 9.57 7.00 7.63
N ASP A 285 8.45 7.04 8.33
CA ASP A 285 8.14 8.09 9.29
C ASP A 285 7.47 7.55 10.56
N ALA A 286 8.21 7.55 11.66
CA ALA A 286 7.69 7.27 12.98
C ALA A 286 7.49 8.55 13.83
N SER A 287 7.00 9.63 13.21
CA SER A 287 6.60 10.84 13.93
C SER A 287 5.58 10.56 15.02
N ASN A 288 5.72 11.25 16.15
CA ASN A 288 4.92 11.07 17.35
C ASN A 288 4.98 9.66 17.98
N ARG A 289 6.00 8.87 17.66
CA ARG A 289 6.25 7.55 18.27
C ARG A 289 7.59 7.54 19.00
N SER A 290 7.71 6.69 20.02
CA SER A 290 8.92 6.53 20.81
C SER A 290 9.05 5.08 21.30
N GLY A 291 10.22 4.72 21.81
CA GLY A 291 10.48 3.38 22.36
C GLY A 291 10.19 2.28 21.35
N THR A 292 9.48 1.23 21.79
CA THR A 292 9.11 0.06 20.98
C THR A 292 8.08 0.38 19.88
N ASP A 293 7.40 1.51 19.98
CA ASP A 293 6.33 1.89 19.04
C ASP A 293 6.88 2.67 17.84
N ALA A 294 8.13 3.14 17.90
CA ALA A 294 8.81 3.73 16.76
C ALA A 294 9.45 2.67 15.84
N THR A 295 10.09 3.09 14.76
CA THR A 295 10.80 2.19 13.83
C THR A 295 12.05 1.62 14.52
N GLN A 296 12.06 0.30 14.76
CA GLN A 296 13.07 -0.35 15.59
C GLN A 296 14.43 -0.48 14.92
N LEU A 297 14.48 -0.80 13.62
CA LEU A 297 15.71 -0.93 12.84
C LEU A 297 15.87 0.21 11.82
N ALA A 298 16.88 0.12 10.95
CA ALA A 298 17.08 1.04 9.84
C ALA A 298 15.81 1.15 8.97
N GLY A 299 15.42 2.37 8.59
CA GLY A 299 14.26 2.59 7.73
C GLY A 299 14.34 1.87 6.38
N VAL A 300 15.56 1.72 5.83
CA VAL A 300 15.82 0.90 4.64
C VAL A 300 17.02 -0.01 4.88
N GLN A 301 16.87 -1.29 4.54
CA GLN A 301 17.95 -2.29 4.57
C GLN A 301 18.15 -2.90 3.18
N ILE A 302 19.37 -2.81 2.66
CA ILE A 302 19.75 -3.38 1.37
C ILE A 302 20.80 -4.46 1.62
N THR A 303 20.46 -5.70 1.31
CA THR A 303 21.33 -6.87 1.51
C THR A 303 21.70 -7.55 0.20
N GLY A 304 21.15 -7.11 -0.93
CA GLY A 304 21.42 -7.64 -2.26
C GLY A 304 20.75 -6.82 -3.37
N GLY A 305 20.98 -7.25 -4.62
CA GLY A 305 20.50 -6.63 -5.84
C GLY A 305 21.57 -5.80 -6.56
N THR A 306 21.30 -5.45 -7.81
CA THR A 306 22.20 -4.68 -8.68
C THR A 306 21.43 -3.55 -9.34
N ASP A 307 22.09 -2.43 -9.65
CA ASP A 307 21.45 -1.27 -10.30
C ASP A 307 20.21 -0.81 -9.52
N ILE A 308 20.46 -0.37 -8.28
CA ILE A 308 19.42 0.08 -7.36
C ILE A 308 19.49 1.60 -7.27
N THR A 309 18.41 2.27 -7.67
CA THR A 309 18.28 3.72 -7.53
C THR A 309 17.28 4.07 -6.45
N ILE A 310 17.71 4.86 -5.47
CA ILE A 310 16.87 5.36 -4.38
C ILE A 310 16.81 6.88 -4.50
N ASP A 311 15.66 7.40 -4.90
CA ASP A 311 15.43 8.80 -5.22
C ASP A 311 14.44 9.41 -4.21
N ASP A 312 14.79 10.57 -3.66
CA ASP A 312 14.00 11.34 -2.68
C ASP A 312 13.50 10.51 -1.47
N LEU A 313 14.35 9.62 -0.95
CA LEU A 313 14.06 8.87 0.27
C LEU A 313 13.98 9.80 1.49
N TRP A 314 12.98 9.61 2.34
CA TRP A 314 12.88 10.26 3.64
C TRP A 314 12.85 9.22 4.75
N VAL A 315 13.78 9.31 5.71
CA VAL A 315 13.80 8.43 6.89
C VAL A 315 13.83 9.29 8.16
N PHE A 316 12.79 9.17 8.99
CA PHE A 316 12.68 9.86 10.26
C PHE A 316 12.35 8.91 11.40
N ASN A 317 13.02 9.13 12.54
CA ASN A 317 12.81 8.40 13.79
C ASN A 317 12.94 6.88 13.62
N SER A 318 13.96 6.45 12.88
CA SER A 318 14.33 5.05 12.71
C SER A 318 15.53 4.66 13.56
N ASN A 319 15.75 3.35 13.64
CA ASN A 319 16.79 2.74 14.48
C ASN A 319 16.66 3.12 15.96
N VAL A 320 15.43 3.19 16.49
CA VAL A 320 15.20 3.56 17.90
C VAL A 320 15.79 2.54 18.87
N SER A 321 15.91 1.28 18.46
CA SER A 321 16.58 0.23 19.25
C SER A 321 18.10 0.40 19.34
N GLY A 322 18.71 1.20 18.46
CA GLY A 322 20.16 1.33 18.31
C GLY A 322 20.86 0.09 17.73
N GLN A 323 20.13 -0.93 17.28
CA GLN A 323 20.70 -2.18 16.78
C GLN A 323 21.22 -2.10 15.34
N SER A 324 20.78 -1.10 14.56
CA SER A 324 21.31 -0.84 13.22
C SER A 324 22.47 0.15 13.26
N ARG A 325 23.42 -0.01 12.33
CA ARG A 325 24.59 0.89 12.21
C ARG A 325 24.29 2.24 11.56
N GLY A 326 23.07 2.42 11.06
CA GLY A 326 22.59 3.68 10.50
C GLY A 326 21.09 3.66 10.26
N GLN A 327 20.55 4.81 9.82
CA GLN A 327 19.13 4.94 9.44
C GLN A 327 18.82 4.20 8.13
N VAL A 328 19.84 4.00 7.30
CA VAL A 328 19.86 3.10 6.15
C VAL A 328 21.08 2.20 6.27
N THR A 329 20.93 0.91 5.97
CA THR A 329 22.05 -0.04 5.92
C THR A 329 22.17 -0.67 4.53
N VAL A 330 23.40 -0.75 4.03
CA VAL A 330 23.73 -1.37 2.74
C VAL A 330 24.84 -2.37 2.96
N THR A 331 24.49 -3.66 3.06
CA THR A 331 25.44 -4.73 3.38
C THR A 331 25.69 -5.70 2.23
N GLY A 332 25.01 -5.49 1.10
CA GLY A 332 25.20 -6.28 -0.11
C GLY A 332 24.62 -5.57 -1.34
N GLY A 333 24.94 -6.11 -2.51
CA GLY A 333 24.56 -5.57 -3.82
C GLY A 333 25.65 -4.75 -4.51
N SER A 334 25.32 -4.21 -5.68
CA SER A 334 26.22 -3.37 -6.50
C SER A 334 25.45 -2.26 -7.22
N ASP A 335 26.17 -1.22 -7.65
CA ASP A 335 25.63 -0.12 -8.45
C ASP A 335 24.43 0.57 -7.77
N ILE A 336 24.62 0.91 -6.50
CA ILE A 336 23.57 1.49 -5.65
C ILE A 336 23.76 3.01 -5.58
N VAL A 337 22.72 3.75 -5.98
CA VAL A 337 22.74 5.21 -6.03
C VAL A 337 21.60 5.78 -5.18
N PHE A 338 21.96 6.65 -4.24
CA PHE A 338 21.02 7.47 -3.49
C PHE A 338 21.02 8.89 -4.07
N THR A 339 19.85 9.38 -4.49
CA THR A 339 19.66 10.74 -4.99
C THR A 339 18.76 11.52 -4.05
N THR A 340 19.28 12.61 -3.50
CA THR A 340 18.60 13.51 -2.56
C THR A 340 17.97 12.84 -1.31
N PRO A 341 18.61 11.84 -0.67
CA PRO A 341 18.04 11.24 0.53
C PRO A 341 17.99 12.25 1.69
N ARG A 342 16.98 12.12 2.55
CA ARG A 342 16.64 13.08 3.60
C ARG A 342 16.52 12.39 4.96
N PHE A 343 17.27 12.92 5.91
CA PHE A 343 17.35 12.43 7.27
C PHE A 343 17.12 13.60 8.24
N PRO A 344 15.88 14.03 8.47
CA PRO A 344 15.58 15.02 9.50
C PRO A 344 15.94 14.51 10.91
N GLY A 345 16.39 15.41 11.78
CA GLY A 345 16.54 15.18 13.22
C GLY A 345 15.30 15.59 14.01
N SER A 346 14.39 16.35 13.42
CA SER A 346 13.07 16.65 13.98
C SER A 346 12.00 16.74 12.89
N ASN A 347 10.77 16.37 13.24
CA ASN A 347 9.60 16.48 12.37
C ASN A 347 8.34 16.65 13.23
N ALA A 348 7.44 17.56 12.84
CA ALA A 348 6.17 17.80 13.52
C ALA A 348 6.27 17.96 15.06
N GLY A 349 7.32 18.62 15.56
CA GLY A 349 7.55 18.80 17.01
C GLY A 349 8.15 17.59 17.74
N THR A 350 8.36 16.46 17.04
CA THR A 350 9.08 15.30 17.55
C THR A 350 10.55 15.38 17.18
N THR A 351 11.45 15.08 18.12
CA THR A 351 12.88 14.87 17.86
C THR A 351 13.12 13.37 17.60
N ALA A 352 13.92 13.03 16.60
CA ALA A 352 14.30 11.64 16.33
C ALA A 352 15.07 11.06 17.51
N ALA A 353 14.84 9.77 17.84
CA ALA A 353 15.58 9.10 18.91
C ALA A 353 17.10 9.06 18.68
N ASP A 354 17.50 8.84 17.42
CA ASP A 354 18.89 8.89 16.98
C ASP A 354 19.13 10.12 16.09
N THR A 355 19.88 11.10 16.61
CA THR A 355 20.32 12.30 15.89
C THR A 355 21.84 12.35 15.68
N THR A 356 22.60 11.46 16.30
CA THR A 356 24.07 11.50 16.27
C THR A 356 24.66 10.40 15.39
N GLY A 357 23.97 9.27 15.25
CA GLY A 357 24.34 8.13 14.45
C GLY A 357 24.32 8.40 12.94
N ALA A 358 24.93 7.47 12.20
CA ALA A 358 25.07 7.58 10.76
C ALA A 358 23.71 7.58 10.06
N CYS A 359 23.56 8.45 9.06
CA CYS A 359 22.40 8.42 8.18
C CYS A 359 22.43 7.16 7.29
N ILE A 360 23.60 6.80 6.77
CA ILE A 360 23.81 5.59 5.96
C ILE A 360 25.03 4.85 6.51
N HIS A 361 24.92 3.53 6.66
CA HIS A 361 26.05 2.63 6.87
C HIS A 361 26.19 1.71 5.65
N THR A 362 27.41 1.53 5.14
CA THR A 362 27.67 0.64 4.01
C THR A 362 28.86 -0.30 4.19
N THR A 363 28.77 -1.51 3.64
CA THR A 363 29.88 -2.46 3.45
C THR A 363 30.20 -2.70 1.97
N VAL A 364 29.50 -2.04 1.06
CA VAL A 364 29.69 -2.13 -0.40
C VAL A 364 29.78 -0.74 -1.03
N PRO A 365 30.30 -0.60 -2.26
CA PRO A 365 30.33 0.69 -2.94
C PRO A 365 28.94 1.28 -3.15
N ILE A 366 28.76 2.55 -2.78
CA ILE A 366 27.55 3.33 -3.02
C ILE A 366 27.89 4.73 -3.54
N THR A 367 26.96 5.32 -4.30
CA THR A 367 26.99 6.75 -4.63
C THR A 367 25.87 7.47 -3.91
N VAL A 368 26.18 8.61 -3.28
CA VAL A 368 25.20 9.44 -2.57
C VAL A 368 25.27 10.88 -3.09
N ILE A 369 24.18 11.31 -3.70
CA ILE A 369 24.06 12.58 -4.41
C ILE A 369 23.14 13.51 -3.62
N ALA A 370 23.61 14.72 -3.34
CA ALA A 370 22.89 15.80 -2.66
C ALA A 370 22.10 15.38 -1.38
N PRO A 371 22.69 14.61 -0.46
CA PRO A 371 22.01 14.18 0.76
C PRO A 371 21.72 15.36 1.70
N LYS A 372 20.59 15.29 2.42
CA LYS A 372 20.12 16.32 3.34
C LYS A 372 19.92 15.74 4.73
N ALA A 373 20.52 16.39 5.72
CA ALA A 373 20.29 16.10 7.12
C ALA A 373 20.21 17.43 7.88
N ALA A 374 19.05 17.71 8.46
CA ALA A 374 18.77 18.94 9.20
C ALA A 374 18.46 18.57 10.66
N GLY A 375 19.15 19.20 11.62
CA GLY A 375 18.98 18.90 13.04
C GLY A 375 19.56 17.54 13.49
N ARG A 376 20.44 16.93 12.68
CA ARG A 376 21.18 15.70 13.01
C ARG A 376 22.57 15.67 12.37
N SER A 377 23.39 14.71 12.75
CA SER A 377 24.72 14.47 12.16
C SER A 377 24.65 14.20 10.65
N LYS A 378 25.46 14.92 9.88
CA LYS A 378 25.72 14.67 8.45
C LYS A 378 26.80 13.59 8.28
N LEU A 379 26.50 12.38 8.74
CA LEU A 379 27.45 11.29 8.85
C LEU A 379 27.04 10.10 7.99
N ILE A 380 27.99 9.57 7.23
CA ILE A 380 27.95 8.25 6.60
C ILE A 380 29.08 7.41 7.19
N THR A 381 28.83 6.13 7.47
CA THR A 381 29.88 5.20 7.88
C THR A 381 30.10 4.14 6.82
N ALA A 382 31.36 3.75 6.62
CA ALA A 382 31.76 2.75 5.65
C ALA A 382 32.66 1.71 6.29
N ALA A 383 32.53 0.44 5.92
CA ALA A 383 33.37 -0.64 6.47
C ALA A 383 34.84 -0.58 6.01
N ALA A 384 35.10 0.10 4.90
CA ALA A 384 36.43 0.32 4.34
C ALA A 384 36.49 1.69 3.64
N PRO A 385 37.70 2.25 3.41
CA PRO A 385 37.89 3.41 2.56
C PRO A 385 37.30 3.22 1.16
N ASP A 386 37.01 4.32 0.47
CA ASP A 386 36.58 4.37 -0.94
C ASP A 386 35.24 3.69 -1.28
N LEU A 387 34.49 3.17 -0.30
CA LEU A 387 33.14 2.60 -0.52
C LEU A 387 32.06 3.66 -0.75
N VAL A 388 32.32 4.95 -0.50
CA VAL A 388 31.31 6.01 -0.59
C VAL A 388 31.78 7.09 -1.54
N THR A 389 31.05 7.25 -2.64
CA THR A 389 31.18 8.42 -3.52
C THR A 389 30.15 9.47 -3.12
N LEU A 390 30.60 10.63 -2.66
CA LEU A 390 29.75 11.77 -2.34
C LEU A 390 29.73 12.78 -3.48
N VAL A 391 28.54 13.17 -3.92
CA VAL A 391 28.36 14.20 -4.97
C VAL A 391 27.44 15.29 -4.44
N GLY A 392 27.87 16.55 -4.46
CA GLY A 392 27.04 17.67 -4.01
C GLY A 392 26.61 17.59 -2.53
N ALA A 393 27.47 17.04 -1.66
CA ALA A 393 27.17 16.75 -0.25
C ALA A 393 27.96 17.65 0.73
N PRO A 394 27.77 18.98 0.73
CA PRO A 394 28.59 19.88 1.57
C PRO A 394 28.41 19.63 3.07
N GLY A 395 29.54 19.49 3.76
CA GLY A 395 29.60 19.25 5.21
C GLY A 395 29.23 17.83 5.64
N TRP A 396 29.12 16.89 4.68
CA TRP A 396 28.98 15.48 4.99
C TRP A 396 30.33 14.84 5.24
N GLN A 397 30.39 13.96 6.24
CA GLN A 397 31.57 13.19 6.61
C GLN A 397 31.36 11.71 6.29
N VAL A 398 32.42 11.08 5.78
CA VAL A 398 32.51 9.63 5.67
C VAL A 398 33.49 9.16 6.74
N GLN A 399 33.02 8.31 7.64
CA GLN A 399 33.84 7.73 8.70
C GLN A 399 34.08 6.24 8.42
N THR A 400 35.33 5.83 8.49
CA THR A 400 35.78 4.43 8.46
C THR A 400 36.28 4.01 9.85
N PRO A 401 36.37 2.69 10.13
CA PRO A 401 36.96 2.17 11.36
C PRO A 401 38.39 2.67 11.64
#